data_AF-A0A3P7IQX2-F1
#
_entry.id   AF-A0A3P7IQX2-F1
#
_cell.length_a   1.000
_cell.length_b   1.000
_cell.length_c   1.000
_cell.angle_alpha   90.00
_cell.angle_beta   90.00
_cell.angle_gamma   90.00
#
_symmetry.space_group_name_H-M   'P 1'
#
loop_
_entity.id
_entity.type
_entity.pdbx_description
1 polymer ?
#
loop_
_entity_poly.entity_id
_entity_poly.type
_entity_poly.pdbx_seq_one_letter_code
_entity_poly.pdbx_strand_id
1 'polypeptide(L)'
;MTVGKLGENITIRSIMALFAPTGASLFSAAHPRDGLPSVSMGKFVSVIALRRADAPGLFPTDRLAAQICQHVIGMRSETLGDPPKPSKSEEQNAHSERNEDELNDFVDVKTTRIDEDETALLRQAFMLNPSQTVYEYLKGHQAEVVDFVRSELGAAD
;
A
#
# COMPACT_ATOMS: atom_id res chain seq x y z
N MET A 1 0.72 36.49 14.28
CA MET A 1 -0.38 36.23 13.34
C MET A 1 0.20 35.80 12.00
N THR A 2 -0.07 34.57 11.57
CA THR A 2 0.55 33.97 10.37
C THR A 2 -0.16 34.38 9.08
N VAL A 3 -1.49 34.43 9.09
CA VAL A 3 -2.32 34.84 7.94
C VAL A 3 -1.97 36.24 7.45
N GLY A 4 -1.86 37.22 8.36
CA GLY A 4 -1.50 38.60 8.02
C GLY A 4 -0.05 38.80 7.54
N LYS A 5 0.84 37.83 7.75
CA LYS A 5 2.21 37.86 7.21
C LYS A 5 2.31 37.20 5.84
N LEU A 6 1.49 36.17 5.58
CA LEU A 6 1.49 35.43 4.33
C LEU A 6 0.65 36.15 3.25
N GLY A 7 -0.45 36.80 3.64
CA GLY A 7 -1.36 37.46 2.70
C GLY A 7 -2.31 36.50 1.97
N GLU A 8 -2.35 35.23 2.38
CA GLU A 8 -3.19 34.18 1.81
C GLU A 8 -4.14 33.59 2.87
N ASN A 9 -5.27 33.04 2.42
CA ASN A 9 -6.22 32.37 3.32
C ASN A 9 -5.65 31.02 3.79
N ILE A 10 -5.62 30.78 5.09
CA ILE A 10 -5.21 29.51 5.69
C ILE A 10 -6.42 28.91 6.40
N THR A 11 -6.80 27.69 6.02
CA THR A 11 -7.94 26.99 6.61
C THR A 11 -7.51 25.63 7.16
N ILE A 12 -8.16 25.19 8.24
CA ILE A 12 -8.05 23.82 8.73
C ILE A 12 -9.28 23.09 8.19
N ARG A 13 -9.08 22.17 7.24
CA ARG A 13 -10.18 21.43 6.61
C ARG A 13 -10.70 20.32 7.53
N SER A 14 -9.79 19.48 8.03
CA SER A 14 -10.12 18.30 8.82
C SER A 14 -9.04 18.01 9.84
N ILE A 15 -9.43 17.36 10.93
CA ILE A 15 -8.52 16.84 11.95
C ILE A 15 -8.99 15.43 12.27
N MET A 16 -8.06 14.49 12.28
CA MET A 16 -8.31 13.09 12.65
C MET A 16 -7.34 12.68 13.76
N ALA A 17 -7.87 12.09 14.83
CA ALA A 17 -7.06 11.50 15.90
C ALA A 17 -7.12 9.98 15.77
N LEU A 18 -5.95 9.34 15.68
CA LEU A 18 -5.82 7.89 15.51
C LEU A 18 -5.18 7.27 16.75
N PHE A 19 -5.70 6.12 17.17
CA PHE A 19 -5.21 5.35 18.31
C PHE A 19 -4.96 3.92 17.86
N ALA A 20 -3.76 3.38 18.14
CA ALA A 20 -3.50 1.98 17.86
C ALA A 20 -4.28 1.08 18.82
N PRO A 21 -4.92 0.02 18.31
CA PRO A 21 -5.50 -1.02 19.16
C PRO A 21 -4.39 -1.80 19.89
N THR A 22 -4.75 -2.50 20.97
CA THR A 22 -3.81 -3.29 21.76
C THR A 22 -3.01 -4.29 20.90
N GLY A 23 -1.69 -4.24 21.01
CA GLY A 23 -0.77 -5.10 20.25
C GLY A 23 -0.43 -4.60 18.84
N ALA A 24 -0.92 -3.44 18.43
CA ALA A 24 -0.52 -2.77 17.21
C ALA A 24 0.22 -1.46 17.49
N SER A 25 1.01 -1.00 16.52
CA SER A 25 1.71 0.28 16.54
C SER A 25 1.35 1.10 15.31
N LEU A 26 1.26 2.43 15.46
CA LEU A 26 1.00 3.33 14.35
C LEU A 26 2.30 3.70 13.64
N PHE A 27 2.27 3.67 12.32
CA PHE A 27 3.34 4.14 11.46
C PHE A 27 2.76 5.04 10.37
N SER A 28 3.54 6.01 9.91
CA SER A 28 3.06 6.98 8.93
C SER A 28 4.12 7.33 7.90
N ALA A 29 3.69 7.68 6.69
CA ALA A 29 4.52 8.34 5.70
C ALA A 29 3.79 9.52 5.07
N ALA A 30 4.55 10.52 4.62
CA ALA A 30 4.04 11.61 3.81
C ALA A 30 4.75 11.64 2.46
N HIS A 31 4.06 12.12 1.42
CA HIS A 31 4.62 12.25 0.08
C HIS A 31 4.12 13.53 -0.64
N PRO A 32 5.01 14.27 -1.32
CA PRO A 32 6.45 14.32 -1.05
C PRO A 32 6.70 14.59 0.43
N ARG A 33 7.76 14.01 0.99
CA ARG A 33 8.06 14.16 2.42
C ARG A 33 8.71 15.52 2.65
N ASP A 34 8.06 16.34 3.46
CA ASP A 34 8.56 17.62 3.95
C ASP A 34 8.30 17.72 5.47
N GLY A 35 8.72 18.83 6.08
CA GLY A 35 8.45 19.16 7.48
C GLY A 35 9.65 19.03 8.40
N LEU A 36 9.36 18.88 9.70
CA LEU A 36 10.35 18.79 10.77
C LEU A 36 10.57 17.33 11.18
N PRO A 37 11.67 17.00 11.89
CA PRO A 37 11.90 15.63 12.38
C PRO A 37 10.75 15.05 13.20
N SER A 38 10.01 15.90 13.92
CA SER A 38 8.86 15.52 14.74
C SER A 38 7.51 15.60 14.01
N VAL A 39 7.45 16.22 12.83
CA VAL A 39 6.21 16.46 12.09
C VAL A 39 6.46 16.27 10.60
N SER A 40 5.95 15.15 10.06
CA SER A 40 5.98 14.90 8.63
C SER A 40 4.81 15.61 7.94
N MET A 41 5.09 16.23 6.81
CA MET A 41 4.14 17.00 6.00
C MET A 41 4.26 16.53 4.54
N GLY A 42 3.19 16.70 3.76
CA GLY A 42 3.19 16.35 2.35
C GLY A 42 1.81 16.54 1.72
N LYS A 43 1.73 16.40 0.39
CA LYS A 43 0.45 16.40 -0.32
C LYS A 43 -0.38 15.17 0.06
N PHE A 44 0.26 14.03 0.19
CA PHE A 44 -0.34 12.77 0.58
C PHE A 44 0.21 12.34 1.94
N VAL A 45 -0.65 11.76 2.78
CA VAL A 45 -0.25 11.14 4.04
C VAL A 45 -0.93 9.79 4.15
N SER A 46 -0.19 8.78 4.60
CA SER A 46 -0.75 7.51 5.03
C SER A 46 -0.35 7.20 6.46
N VAL A 47 -1.27 6.60 7.19
CA VAL A 47 -1.06 6.07 8.54
C VAL A 47 -1.58 4.64 8.56
N ILE A 48 -0.78 3.69 9.02
CA ILE A 48 -1.18 2.30 9.18
C ILE A 48 -1.11 1.89 10.65
N ALA A 49 -2.04 1.04 11.08
CA ALA A 49 -1.95 0.29 12.33
C ALA A 49 -1.37 -1.09 12.04
N LEU A 50 -0.11 -1.31 12.39
CA LEU A 50 0.59 -2.57 12.13
C LEU A 50 0.69 -3.42 13.39
N ARG A 51 0.24 -4.67 13.30
CA ARG A 51 0.41 -5.70 14.32
C ARG A 51 1.49 -6.67 13.89
N ARG A 52 2.43 -6.95 14.79
CA ARG A 52 3.57 -7.83 14.48
C ARG A 52 4.13 -8.44 15.75
N ALA A 53 4.53 -9.71 15.68
CA ALA A 53 5.25 -10.36 16.77
C ALA A 53 6.68 -9.81 16.90
N ASP A 54 7.17 -9.70 18.13
CA ASP A 54 8.54 -9.31 18.41
C ASP A 54 9.43 -10.57 18.42
N ALA A 55 9.96 -10.92 17.24
CA ALA A 55 10.86 -12.06 17.08
C ALA A 55 12.25 -11.62 16.59
N PRO A 56 13.33 -12.19 17.15
CA PRO A 56 14.69 -11.83 16.77
C PRO A 56 14.99 -12.23 15.31
N GLY A 57 15.75 -11.38 14.61
CA GLY A 57 16.15 -11.64 13.21
C GLY A 57 15.09 -11.28 12.17
N LEU A 58 13.94 -10.74 12.58
CA LEU A 58 12.95 -10.21 11.64
C LEU A 58 13.46 -8.96 10.92
N PHE A 59 12.99 -8.78 9.68
CA PHE A 59 13.20 -7.55 8.92
C PHE A 59 12.76 -6.32 9.73
N PRO A 60 13.46 -5.17 9.69
CA PRO A 60 13.13 -4.02 10.52
C PRO A 60 11.68 -3.53 10.33
N THR A 61 10.93 -3.43 11.43
CA THR A 61 9.50 -3.03 11.40
C THR A 61 9.30 -1.65 10.80
N ASP A 62 10.16 -0.68 11.08
CA ASP A 62 10.06 0.68 10.51
C ASP A 62 10.19 0.67 8.98
N ARG A 63 11.08 -0.17 8.43
CA ARG A 63 11.27 -0.29 6.98
C ARG A 63 10.07 -0.97 6.34
N LEU A 64 9.54 -2.02 6.98
CA LEU A 64 8.33 -2.71 6.52
C LEU A 64 7.17 -1.73 6.46
N ALA A 65 6.93 -1.02 7.57
CA ALA A 65 5.85 -0.07 7.68
C ALA A 65 5.99 1.08 6.67
N ALA A 66 7.20 1.62 6.48
CA ALA A 66 7.45 2.65 5.48
C ALA A 66 7.12 2.19 4.06
N GLN A 67 7.46 0.95 3.69
CA GLN A 67 7.15 0.38 2.38
C GLN A 67 5.64 0.22 2.18
N ILE A 68 4.91 -0.23 3.20
CA ILE A 68 3.44 -0.33 3.15
C ILE A 68 2.80 1.05 3.07
N CYS A 69 3.24 2.01 3.88
CA CYS A 69 2.73 3.38 3.83
C CYS A 69 2.93 4.02 2.45
N GLN A 70 4.11 3.81 1.83
CA GLN A 70 4.39 4.28 0.47
C GLN A 70 3.52 3.58 -0.56
N HIS A 71 3.30 2.27 -0.42
CA HIS A 71 2.38 1.53 -1.27
C HIS A 71 0.96 2.09 -1.20
N VAL A 72 0.42 2.31 0.02
CA VAL A 72 -0.91 2.91 0.22
C VAL A 72 -1.05 4.25 -0.52
N ILE A 73 -0.01 5.09 -0.45
CA ILE A 73 -0.01 6.37 -1.17
C ILE A 73 0.04 6.15 -2.68
N GLY A 74 1.01 5.37 -3.16
CA GLY A 74 1.34 5.21 -4.58
C GLY A 74 0.32 4.41 -5.38
N MET A 75 -0.25 3.36 -4.78
CA MET A 75 -1.26 2.49 -5.38
C MET A 75 -2.69 2.88 -5.02
N ARG A 76 -2.88 4.04 -4.35
CA ARG A 76 -4.19 4.61 -3.99
C ARG A 76 -5.11 3.55 -3.35
N SER A 77 -4.65 2.90 -2.30
CA SER A 77 -5.49 1.95 -1.57
C SER A 77 -6.65 2.69 -0.88
N GLU A 78 -7.87 2.17 -1.02
CA GLU A 78 -9.10 2.80 -0.49
C GLU A 78 -9.74 1.95 0.61
N THR A 79 -9.58 0.63 0.57
CA THR A 79 -10.09 -0.30 1.59
C THR A 79 -9.02 -1.32 2.00
N LEU A 80 -9.14 -1.92 3.18
CA LEU A 80 -8.22 -3.00 3.60
C LEU A 80 -8.41 -4.23 2.71
N GLY A 81 -9.67 -4.61 2.46
CA GLY A 81 -10.03 -5.82 1.74
C GLY A 81 -9.84 -7.08 2.57
N ASP A 82 -10.39 -8.18 2.04
CA ASP A 82 -10.12 -9.51 2.55
C ASP A 82 -8.84 -10.08 1.91
N PRO A 83 -8.14 -11.00 2.59
CA PRO A 83 -7.08 -11.78 1.98
C PRO A 83 -7.52 -12.39 0.65
N PRO A 84 -6.66 -12.40 -0.38
CA PRO A 84 -6.97 -13.06 -1.63
C PRO A 84 -7.31 -14.53 -1.35
N LYS A 85 -8.44 -14.98 -1.88
CA LYS A 85 -8.78 -16.41 -1.85
C LYS A 85 -7.68 -17.15 -2.60
N PRO A 86 -7.19 -18.29 -2.11
CA PRO A 86 -6.28 -19.12 -2.88
C PRO A 86 -7.06 -19.63 -4.09
N SER A 87 -7.00 -18.90 -5.21
CA SER A 87 -7.45 -19.43 -6.47
C SER A 87 -6.49 -20.57 -6.80
N LYS A 88 -7.03 -21.77 -6.98
CA LYS A 88 -6.39 -22.72 -7.89
C LYS A 88 -6.20 -21.92 -9.16
N SER A 89 -4.94 -21.74 -9.59
CA SER A 89 -4.55 -21.20 -10.89
C SER A 89 -5.73 -21.20 -11.85
N GLU A 90 -6.38 -20.06 -12.03
CA GLU A 90 -7.34 -19.93 -13.10
C GLU A 90 -6.52 -20.00 -14.38
N GLU A 91 -6.46 -21.22 -14.91
CA GLU A 91 -6.35 -21.48 -16.34
C GLU A 91 -7.43 -20.66 -17.02
N GLN A 92 -7.13 -19.38 -17.28
CA GLN A 92 -7.71 -18.72 -18.41
C GLN A 92 -7.11 -19.41 -19.62
N ASN A 93 -7.75 -20.52 -20.02
CA ASN A 93 -7.70 -21.08 -21.36
C ASN A 93 -8.10 -19.96 -22.33
N ALA A 94 -7.12 -19.15 -22.72
CA ALA A 94 -7.21 -18.44 -23.98
C ALA A 94 -7.14 -19.52 -25.06
N HIS A 95 -8.28 -19.76 -25.67
CA HIS A 95 -8.42 -20.56 -26.87
C HIS A 95 -7.49 -20.00 -27.94
N SER A 96 -6.29 -20.56 -28.08
CA SER A 96 -5.45 -20.36 -29.26
C SER A 96 -5.59 -21.62 -30.10
N GLU A 97 -6.19 -21.47 -31.27
CA GLU A 97 -6.14 -22.47 -32.32
C GLU A 97 -4.68 -22.86 -32.58
N ARG A 98 -4.43 -24.16 -32.71
CA ARG A 98 -3.11 -24.74 -32.97
C ARG A 98 -2.58 -24.18 -34.29
N ASN A 99 -1.50 -23.40 -34.23
CA ASN A 99 -0.58 -23.24 -35.35
C ASN A 99 0.65 -24.12 -35.08
N GLU A 100 0.92 -25.04 -36.00
CA GLU A 100 1.98 -26.04 -35.94
C GLU A 100 3.34 -25.45 -36.38
N ASP A 101 3.84 -24.44 -35.68
CA ASP A 101 5.20 -23.92 -35.92
C ASP A 101 6.07 -24.11 -34.66
N GLU A 102 6.77 -25.25 -34.60
CA GLU A 102 7.67 -25.70 -33.51
C GLU A 102 8.96 -24.84 -33.34
N LEU A 103 8.98 -23.60 -33.84
CA LEU A 103 10.14 -22.69 -33.79
C LEU A 103 9.94 -21.47 -32.90
N ASN A 104 8.74 -21.28 -32.33
CA ASN A 104 8.42 -20.21 -31.39
C ASN A 104 7.93 -20.76 -30.04
N ASP A 105 8.71 -21.66 -29.41
CA ASP A 105 8.55 -21.98 -27.99
C ASP A 105 9.10 -20.81 -27.15
N PHE A 106 8.48 -19.64 -27.32
CA PHE A 106 8.70 -18.50 -26.46
C PHE A 106 8.01 -18.84 -25.16
N VAL A 107 8.81 -19.19 -24.13
CA VAL A 107 8.34 -19.41 -22.76
C VAL A 107 7.33 -18.32 -22.45
N ASP A 108 6.10 -18.71 -22.15
CA ASP A 108 5.02 -17.80 -21.79
C ASP A 108 5.44 -17.14 -20.46
N VAL A 109 6.20 -16.05 -20.58
CA VAL A 109 6.62 -15.23 -19.46
C VAL A 109 5.31 -14.71 -18.91
N LYS A 110 4.87 -15.32 -17.81
CA LYS A 110 3.70 -14.93 -17.04
C LYS A 110 3.89 -13.48 -16.63
N THR A 111 3.47 -12.57 -17.51
CA THR A 111 3.57 -11.14 -17.31
C THR A 111 2.62 -10.85 -16.15
N THR A 112 3.16 -10.30 -15.07
CA THR A 112 2.38 -9.94 -13.87
C THR A 112 1.32 -8.93 -14.28
N ARG A 113 0.07 -9.37 -14.44
CA ARG A 113 -1.06 -8.45 -14.66
C ARG A 113 -1.28 -7.69 -13.35
N ILE A 114 -0.83 -6.44 -13.32
CA ILE A 114 -1.20 -5.51 -12.26
C ILE A 114 -2.62 -5.08 -12.58
N ASP A 115 -3.55 -5.41 -11.69
CA ASP A 115 -4.91 -4.88 -11.75
C ASP A 115 -4.87 -3.42 -11.25
N GLU A 116 -4.96 -2.48 -12.17
CA GLU A 116 -4.92 -1.04 -11.86
C GLU A 116 -6.20 -0.56 -11.16
N ASP A 117 -7.29 -1.33 -11.26
CA ASP A 117 -8.60 -1.00 -10.69
C ASP A 117 -8.80 -1.59 -9.28
N GLU A 118 -7.91 -2.50 -8.84
CA GLU A 118 -7.98 -3.05 -7.48
C GLU A 118 -7.62 -1.98 -6.44
N THR A 119 -8.56 -1.62 -5.58
CA THR A 119 -8.38 -0.61 -4.53
C THR A 119 -8.24 -1.20 -3.13
N ALA A 120 -8.42 -2.52 -2.98
CA ALA A 120 -8.30 -3.21 -1.71
C ALA A 120 -6.84 -3.57 -1.41
N LEU A 121 -6.27 -2.94 -0.37
CA LEU A 121 -4.86 -3.01 -0.01
C LEU A 121 -4.31 -4.44 -0.05
N LEU A 122 -4.98 -5.40 0.59
CA LEU A 122 -4.49 -6.77 0.71
C LEU A 122 -4.40 -7.52 -0.63
N ARG A 123 -5.18 -7.14 -1.64
CA ARG A 123 -5.23 -7.79 -2.95
C ARG A 123 -4.39 -7.09 -4.00
N GLN A 124 -3.99 -5.84 -3.76
CA GLN A 124 -3.10 -5.09 -4.65
C GLN A 124 -1.75 -5.79 -4.82
N ALA A 125 -1.22 -5.75 -6.05
CA ALA A 125 0.15 -6.17 -6.34
C ALA A 125 1.14 -5.27 -5.61
N PHE A 126 2.11 -5.84 -4.90
CA PHE A 126 3.03 -5.05 -4.10
C PHE A 126 3.94 -4.19 -4.99
N MET A 127 3.91 -2.87 -4.79
CA MET A 127 4.57 -1.89 -5.67
C MET A 127 6.08 -2.17 -5.88
N LEU A 128 6.79 -2.65 -4.86
CA LEU A 128 8.23 -2.96 -4.97
C LEU A 128 8.51 -4.35 -5.54
N ASN A 129 7.52 -5.24 -5.54
CA ASN A 129 7.60 -6.57 -6.13
C ASN A 129 6.21 -7.04 -6.60
N PRO A 130 5.82 -6.71 -7.85
CA PRO A 130 4.49 -7.04 -8.38
C PRO A 130 4.21 -8.55 -8.55
N SER A 131 5.19 -9.42 -8.31
CA SER A 131 5.00 -10.88 -8.37
C SER A 131 4.21 -11.44 -7.17
N GLN A 132 3.96 -10.63 -6.15
CA GLN A 132 3.19 -10.99 -4.96
C GLN A 132 2.22 -9.87 -4.58
N THR A 133 1.18 -10.22 -3.84
CA THR A 133 0.23 -9.27 -3.24
C THR A 133 0.81 -8.62 -1.98
N VAL A 134 0.22 -7.51 -1.55
CA VAL A 134 0.54 -6.91 -0.24
C VAL A 134 0.27 -7.90 0.90
N TYR A 135 -0.81 -8.68 0.80
CA TYR A 135 -1.13 -9.71 1.80
C TYR A 135 -0.02 -10.75 1.92
N GLU A 136 0.46 -11.30 0.80
CA GLU A 136 1.56 -12.27 0.79
C GLU A 136 2.84 -11.68 1.37
N TYR A 137 3.13 -10.43 0.98
CA TYR A 137 4.29 -9.70 1.50
C TYR A 137 4.22 -9.49 3.03
N LEU A 138 3.08 -9.06 3.56
CA LEU A 138 2.85 -8.89 5.00
C LEU A 138 2.96 -10.22 5.76
N LYS A 139 2.32 -11.27 5.23
CA LYS A 139 2.34 -12.61 5.81
C LYS A 139 3.76 -13.18 5.88
N GLY A 140 4.56 -13.00 4.83
CA GLY A 140 5.98 -13.39 4.82
C GLY A 140 6.82 -12.70 5.90
N HIS A 141 6.40 -11.50 6.35
CA HIS A 141 7.05 -10.73 7.40
C HIS A 141 6.42 -10.91 8.79
N GLN A 142 5.47 -11.84 8.93
CA GLN A 142 4.71 -12.11 10.16
C GLN A 142 4.01 -10.86 10.70
N ALA A 143 3.54 -10.02 9.79
CA ALA A 143 2.89 -8.75 10.11
C ALA A 143 1.47 -8.72 9.52
N GLU A 144 0.62 -7.92 10.14
CA GLU A 144 -0.77 -7.71 9.76
C GLU A 144 -1.09 -6.22 9.85
N VAL A 145 -1.66 -5.67 8.78
CA VAL A 145 -2.25 -4.33 8.82
C VAL A 145 -3.67 -4.47 9.36
N VAL A 146 -3.92 -3.87 10.52
CA VAL A 146 -5.24 -3.90 11.17
C VAL A 146 -6.18 -2.91 10.51
N ASP A 147 -5.68 -1.71 10.22
CA ASP A 147 -6.41 -0.66 9.52
C ASP A 147 -5.41 0.36 8.95
N PHE A 148 -5.86 1.20 8.03
CA PHE A 148 -5.08 2.31 7.52
C PHE A 148 -5.94 3.52 7.16
N VAL A 149 -5.29 4.67 7.10
CA VAL A 149 -5.84 5.92 6.60
C VAL A 149 -4.93 6.43 5.50
N ARG A 150 -5.53 6.89 4.41
CA ARG A 150 -4.89 7.66 3.34
C ARG A 150 -5.59 9.00 3.23
N SER A 151 -4.84 10.09 3.22
CA SER A 151 -5.35 11.44 3.03
C SER A 151 -4.57 12.16 1.93
N GLU A 152 -5.27 12.95 1.14
CA GLU A 152 -4.70 13.81 0.11
C GLU A 152 -5.16 15.26 0.34
N LEU A 153 -4.20 16.18 0.37
CA LEU A 153 -4.44 17.60 0.43
C LEU A 153 -5.19 18.06 -0.82
N GLY A 154 -6.35 18.67 -0.62
CA GLY A 154 -7.18 19.19 -1.70
C GLY A 154 -8.12 18.16 -2.33
N ALA A 155 -8.18 16.93 -1.82
CA ALA A 155 -9.22 15.98 -2.22
C ALA A 155 -10.62 16.58 -1.98
N ALA A 156 -11.55 16.43 -2.92
CA ALA A 156 -12.96 16.68 -2.67
C ALA A 156 -13.49 15.48 -1.87
N ASP A 157 -14.17 15.73 -0.75
CA ASP A 157 -14.91 14.67 -0.04
C ASP A 157 -16.21 14.36 -0.80
#